data_AF-A0A383BEC9-F1
#
_entry.id   AF-A0A383BEC9-F1
#
_cell.length_a   1.000
_cell.length_b   1.000
_cell.length_c   1.000
_cell.angle_alpha   90.00
_cell.angle_beta   90.00
_cell.angle_gamma   90.00
#
_symmetry.space_group_name_H-M   'P 1'
#
loop_
_entity.id
_entity.type
_entity.pdbx_description
1 polymer ?
#
loop_
_entity_poly.entity_id
_entity_poly.type
_entity_poly.pdbx_seq_one_letter_code
_entity_poly.pdbx_strand_id
1 'polypeptide(L)'
;SKGDKIQELLIVWPDGKRTKITDVKPNQRLLVEYEKTAELYIDKEENSTSLLDKEKNEMFEHRENVFDDFDREVLLPNKMSQLGPFIGVGDANADGLNDFFVGGASGQSGALLLQTEDGVVKTIDQPWESDAVCEDLGSVFVDIDGDSDLDLYVVSGGNEASLASENLMDRIYENKGNGKFSKYNGVLPNSGSGQVIVAEDYDQDGDMDLFLPGRQVPGNYPMPPKSSILQNKKGTFIDVTSKVCP
;
A
#
# COMPACT_ATOMS: atom_id res chain seq x y z
N SER A 1 -4.90 21.36 48.26
CA SER A 1 -4.28 21.00 46.97
C SER A 1 -5.30 20.21 46.16
N LYS A 2 -5.51 20.58 44.89
CA LYS A 2 -6.22 19.72 43.91
C LYS A 2 -5.20 18.67 43.46
N GLY A 3 -5.45 17.36 43.64
CA GLY A 3 -4.56 16.35 43.04
C GLY A 3 -4.60 14.87 43.46
N ASP A 4 -5.41 14.42 44.42
CA ASP A 4 -5.16 13.08 45.03
C ASP A 4 -6.20 11.98 44.71
N LYS A 5 -6.94 12.05 43.59
CA LYS A 5 -7.84 10.97 43.17
C LYS A 5 -7.80 10.73 41.67
N ILE A 6 -7.59 9.48 41.29
CA ILE A 6 -7.80 8.98 39.94
C ILE A 6 -9.31 8.81 39.77
N GLN A 7 -9.90 9.56 38.83
CA GLN A 7 -11.35 9.51 38.60
C GLN A 7 -11.82 8.12 38.15
N GLU A 8 -10.99 7.44 37.35
CA GLU A 8 -11.31 6.16 36.76
C GLU A 8 -10.07 5.33 36.48
N LEU A 9 -10.12 4.05 36.84
CA LEU A 9 -9.21 3.00 36.42
C LEU A 9 -10.02 1.99 35.60
N LEU A 10 -9.62 1.80 34.35
CA LEU A 10 -10.20 0.82 33.44
C LEU A 10 -9.20 -0.30 33.20
N ILE A 11 -9.62 -1.54 33.42
CA ILE A 11 -8.84 -2.75 33.09
C ILE A 11 -9.55 -3.43 31.92
N VAL A 12 -8.83 -3.65 30.83
CA VAL A 12 -9.29 -4.40 29.65
C VAL A 12 -8.65 -5.78 29.68
N TRP A 13 -9.48 -6.82 29.72
CA TRP A 13 -9.04 -8.21 29.81
C TRP A 13 -8.84 -8.83 28.41
N PRO A 14 -8.07 -9.93 28.27
CA PRO A 14 -7.79 -10.55 26.98
C PRO A 14 -9.02 -11.02 26.19
N ASP A 15 -10.14 -11.29 26.87
CA ASP A 15 -11.41 -11.67 26.24
C ASP A 15 -12.30 -10.47 25.85
N GLY A 16 -11.78 -9.24 25.99
CA GLY A 16 -12.48 -8.00 25.67
C GLY A 16 -13.39 -7.48 26.78
N LYS A 17 -13.58 -8.21 27.88
CA LYS A 17 -14.32 -7.70 29.04
C LYS A 17 -13.56 -6.57 29.72
N ARG A 18 -14.29 -5.72 30.44
CA ARG A 18 -13.72 -4.58 31.14
C ARG A 18 -14.11 -4.59 32.62
N THR A 19 -13.22 -4.08 33.45
CA THR A 19 -13.53 -3.72 34.85
C THR A 19 -13.29 -2.23 35.03
N LYS A 20 -14.31 -1.51 35.49
CA LYS A 20 -14.25 -0.07 35.76
C LYS A 20 -14.27 0.18 37.26
N ILE A 21 -13.29 0.92 37.77
CA ILE A 21 -13.18 1.33 39.17
C ILE A 21 -13.08 2.85 39.22
N THR A 22 -14.00 3.52 39.90
CA THR A 22 -14.00 4.98 40.01
C THR A 22 -13.41 5.46 41.34
N ASP A 23 -13.02 6.73 41.41
CA ASP A 23 -12.56 7.40 42.64
C ASP A 23 -11.39 6.71 43.36
N VAL A 24 -10.44 6.20 42.58
CA VAL A 24 -9.29 5.44 43.07
C VAL A 24 -8.28 6.38 43.74
N LYS A 25 -7.91 6.08 44.98
CA LYS A 25 -6.83 6.77 45.68
C LYS A 25 -5.46 6.33 45.12
N PRO A 26 -4.50 7.25 44.92
CA PRO A 26 -3.13 6.89 44.58
C PRO A 26 -2.42 6.08 45.66
N ASN A 27 -1.30 5.44 45.31
CA ASN A 27 -0.37 4.76 46.23
C ASN A 27 -0.98 3.64 47.08
N GLN A 28 -1.87 2.83 46.51
CA GLN A 28 -2.44 1.65 47.15
C GLN A 28 -2.31 0.41 46.26
N ARG A 29 -2.43 -0.77 46.87
CA ARG A 29 -2.58 -2.03 46.15
C ARG A 29 -4.07 -2.32 45.96
N LEU A 30 -4.48 -2.54 44.72
CA LEU A 30 -5.83 -3.00 44.38
C LEU A 30 -5.79 -4.50 44.06
N LEU A 31 -6.70 -5.27 44.66
CA LEU A 31 -6.99 -6.63 44.23
C LEU A 31 -8.23 -6.58 43.34
N VAL A 32 -8.09 -6.97 42.08
CA VAL A 32 -9.19 -7.00 41.11
C VAL A 32 -9.40 -8.45 40.70
N GLU A 33 -10.57 -8.99 41.00
CA GLU A 33 -10.92 -10.39 40.73
C GLU A 33 -11.77 -10.47 39.45
N TYR A 34 -11.16 -10.97 38.37
CA TYR A 34 -11.77 -11.08 37.05
C TYR A 34 -13.21 -11.64 37.07
N GLU A 35 -13.43 -12.80 37.70
CA GLU A 35 -14.75 -13.46 37.75
C GLU A 35 -15.85 -12.63 38.42
N LYS A 36 -15.49 -11.65 39.26
CA LYS A 36 -16.44 -10.82 39.99
C LYS A 36 -16.66 -9.45 39.35
N THR A 37 -15.69 -8.97 38.58
CA THR A 37 -15.65 -7.57 38.14
C THR A 37 -15.56 -7.38 36.64
N ALA A 38 -15.27 -8.44 35.88
CA ALA A 38 -15.18 -8.36 34.44
C ALA A 38 -16.58 -8.47 33.83
N GLU A 39 -17.05 -7.37 33.28
CA GLU A 39 -18.32 -7.33 32.54
C GLU A 39 -18.03 -7.20 31.05
N LEU A 40 -18.90 -7.79 30.24
CA LEU A 40 -18.90 -7.50 28.80
C LEU A 40 -19.26 -6.04 28.63
N TYR A 41 -18.28 -5.26 28.22
CA TYR A 41 -18.50 -3.87 27.88
C TYR A 41 -18.94 -3.82 26.43
N ILE A 42 -20.23 -3.58 26.23
CA ILE A 42 -20.77 -3.23 24.92
C ILE A 42 -20.54 -1.73 24.78
N ASP A 43 -19.65 -1.33 23.87
CA ASP A 43 -19.55 0.07 23.48
C ASP A 43 -20.97 0.53 23.12
N LYS A 44 -21.49 1.53 23.82
CA LYS A 44 -22.66 2.25 23.31
C LYS A 44 -22.22 2.76 21.95
N GLU A 45 -22.88 2.34 20.88
CA GLU A 45 -22.72 2.99 19.58
C GLU A 45 -22.92 4.48 19.81
N GLU A 46 -21.82 5.23 19.85
CA GLU A 46 -21.92 6.66 19.65
C GLU A 46 -22.53 6.78 18.26
N ASN A 47 -23.72 7.38 18.19
CA ASN A 47 -24.31 7.82 16.94
C ASN A 47 -23.42 8.96 16.41
N SER A 48 -22.20 8.63 15.98
CA SER A 48 -21.38 9.52 15.20
C SER A 48 -22.08 9.61 13.86
N THR A 49 -22.69 10.75 13.58
CA THR A 49 -23.03 11.09 12.20
C THR A 49 -21.72 11.05 11.42
N SER A 50 -21.60 10.09 10.50
CA SER A 50 -20.46 10.02 9.59
C SER A 50 -20.31 11.39 8.93
N LEU A 51 -19.08 11.93 8.92
CA LEU A 51 -18.76 13.12 8.14
C LEU A 51 -18.78 12.84 6.64
N LEU A 52 -18.86 11.57 6.27
CA LEU A 52 -18.88 11.08 4.89
C LEU A 52 -20.23 10.44 4.58
N ASP A 53 -20.76 10.77 3.42
CA ASP A 53 -21.88 10.03 2.86
C ASP A 53 -21.42 8.64 2.43
N LYS A 54 -22.28 7.65 2.65
CA LYS A 54 -22.04 6.30 2.16
C LYS A 54 -22.40 6.26 0.69
N GLU A 55 -21.40 6.39 -0.17
CA GLU A 55 -21.55 6.15 -1.60
C GLU A 55 -21.21 4.69 -1.93
N LYS A 56 -21.99 4.11 -2.85
CA LYS A 56 -21.76 2.74 -3.30
C LYS A 56 -20.77 2.77 -4.46
N ASN A 57 -19.53 2.38 -4.21
CA ASN A 57 -18.51 2.28 -5.25
C ASN A 57 -18.71 0.98 -6.04
N GLU A 58 -19.31 1.07 -7.24
CA GLU A 58 -19.47 -0.07 -8.15
C GLU A 58 -18.29 -0.23 -9.12
N MET A 59 -17.28 0.65 -9.04
CA MET A 59 -16.18 0.70 -10.02
C MET A 59 -15.05 -0.28 -9.69
N PHE A 60 -14.71 -0.44 -8.41
CA PHE A 60 -13.69 -1.39 -7.97
C PHE A 60 -13.94 -1.88 -6.54
N GLU A 61 -13.88 -3.20 -6.36
CA GLU A 61 -13.93 -3.85 -5.04
C GLU A 61 -12.64 -4.66 -4.88
N HIS A 62 -11.79 -4.28 -3.93
CA HIS A 62 -10.54 -4.99 -3.64
C HIS A 62 -10.82 -6.34 -3.00
N ARG A 63 -10.13 -7.39 -3.45
CA ARG A 63 -10.31 -8.78 -3.02
C ARG A 63 -8.96 -9.44 -2.79
N GLU A 64 -8.55 -9.46 -1.53
CA GLU A 64 -7.35 -10.16 -1.08
C GLU A 64 -7.44 -11.67 -1.31
N ASN A 65 -6.31 -12.27 -1.67
CA ASN A 65 -6.12 -13.72 -1.62
C ASN A 65 -5.90 -14.19 -0.17
N VAL A 66 -5.96 -15.51 0.04
CA VAL A 66 -5.67 -16.12 1.33
C VAL A 66 -4.24 -16.65 1.31
N PHE A 67 -3.41 -16.13 2.22
CA PHE A 67 -2.07 -16.65 2.48
C PHE A 67 -1.73 -16.63 3.97
N ASP A 68 -0.97 -17.61 4.43
CA ASP A 68 -0.48 -17.69 5.81
C ASP A 68 1.02 -17.43 5.86
N ASP A 69 1.38 -16.16 6.01
CA ASP A 69 2.77 -15.72 6.14
C ASP A 69 3.48 -16.38 7.33
N PHE A 70 2.76 -16.66 8.42
CA PHE A 70 3.35 -17.16 9.66
C PHE A 70 3.77 -18.63 9.57
N ASP A 71 3.11 -19.41 8.71
CA ASP A 71 3.53 -20.78 8.38
C ASP A 71 4.88 -20.76 7.62
N ARG A 72 5.07 -19.78 6.73
CA ARG A 72 6.31 -19.61 5.97
C ARG A 72 7.42 -18.99 6.83
N GLU A 73 7.10 -18.00 7.65
CA GLU A 73 8.03 -17.20 8.42
C GLU A 73 7.51 -16.99 9.86
N VAL A 74 7.80 -17.97 10.71
CA VAL A 74 7.33 -18.04 12.11
C VAL A 74 7.68 -16.81 12.96
N LEU A 75 8.71 -16.05 12.56
CA LEU A 75 9.18 -14.86 13.28
C LEU A 75 8.52 -13.56 12.80
N LEU A 76 7.62 -13.60 11.81
CA LEU A 76 6.96 -12.38 11.32
C LEU A 76 6.08 -11.74 12.40
N PRO A 77 6.16 -10.41 12.60
CA PRO A 77 5.29 -9.70 13.53
C PRO A 77 3.90 -9.41 12.95
N ASN A 78 3.75 -9.41 11.62
CA ASN A 78 2.50 -9.15 10.89
C ASN A 78 2.55 -9.81 9.50
N LYS A 79 1.38 -9.98 8.87
CA LYS A 79 1.30 -10.42 7.47
C LYS A 79 1.95 -9.40 6.54
N MET A 80 2.59 -9.89 5.50
CA MET A 80 3.27 -9.08 4.48
C MET A 80 2.71 -9.32 3.07
N SER A 81 1.77 -10.26 2.92
CA SER A 81 1.12 -10.70 1.68
C SER A 81 -0.19 -9.97 1.31
N GLN A 82 -0.79 -9.23 2.24
CA GLN A 82 -2.15 -8.70 2.09
C GLN A 82 -2.21 -7.24 2.58
N LEU A 83 -1.55 -6.33 1.87
CA LEU A 83 -1.44 -4.91 2.27
C LEU A 83 -2.28 -3.95 1.42
N GLY A 84 -2.90 -4.44 0.35
CA GLY A 84 -3.65 -3.62 -0.59
C GLY A 84 -5.03 -3.15 -0.09
N PRO A 85 -5.74 -2.34 -0.91
CA PRO A 85 -5.27 -1.78 -2.17
C PRO A 85 -4.44 -0.51 -1.96
N PHE A 86 -3.54 -0.24 -2.90
CA PHE A 86 -2.84 1.05 -3.03
C PHE A 86 -3.47 1.86 -4.17
N ILE A 87 -3.30 3.18 -4.13
CA ILE A 87 -3.85 4.09 -5.14
C ILE A 87 -2.76 5.03 -5.64
N GLY A 88 -2.56 5.06 -6.96
CA GLY A 88 -1.79 6.08 -7.67
C GLY A 88 -2.72 7.15 -8.25
N VAL A 89 -2.25 8.40 -8.31
CA VAL A 89 -3.04 9.55 -8.78
C VAL A 89 -2.25 10.32 -9.84
N GLY A 90 -2.90 10.67 -10.95
CA GLY A 90 -2.30 11.44 -12.04
C GLY A 90 -3.30 11.66 -13.18
N ASP A 91 -3.05 12.65 -14.03
CA ASP A 91 -3.88 12.95 -15.20
C ASP A 91 -3.50 12.01 -16.36
N ALA A 92 -4.14 10.83 -16.41
CA ALA A 92 -3.77 9.75 -17.33
C ALA A 92 -4.27 9.99 -18.76
N ASN A 93 -5.28 10.85 -18.92
CA ASN A 93 -5.87 11.16 -20.22
C ASN A 93 -5.58 12.60 -20.73
N ALA A 94 -4.83 13.39 -19.97
CA ALA A 94 -4.45 14.77 -20.25
C ALA A 94 -5.64 15.75 -20.35
N ASP A 95 -6.70 15.52 -19.56
CA ASP A 95 -7.88 16.39 -19.52
C ASP A 95 -7.86 17.45 -18.40
N GLY A 96 -6.82 17.43 -17.56
CA GLY A 96 -6.62 18.34 -16.45
C GLY A 96 -7.29 17.90 -15.14
N LEU A 97 -7.90 16.71 -15.10
CA LEU A 97 -8.45 16.11 -13.90
C LEU A 97 -7.51 15.02 -13.34
N ASN A 98 -7.65 14.71 -12.06
CA ASN A 98 -6.88 13.64 -11.43
C ASN A 98 -7.59 12.31 -11.66
N ASP A 99 -6.93 11.37 -12.33
CA ASP A 99 -7.36 9.99 -12.44
C ASP A 99 -6.74 9.12 -11.35
N PHE A 100 -7.28 7.92 -11.18
CA PHE A 100 -6.87 7.00 -10.12
C PHE A 100 -6.55 5.63 -10.69
N PHE A 101 -5.35 5.13 -10.42
CA PHE A 101 -5.05 3.70 -10.57
C PHE A 101 -5.19 3.03 -9.21
N VAL A 102 -6.13 2.10 -9.08
CA VAL A 102 -6.32 1.29 -7.87
C VAL A 102 -5.67 -0.07 -8.09
N GLY A 103 -4.64 -0.38 -7.31
CA GLY A 103 -3.91 -1.65 -7.39
C GLY A 103 -4.76 -2.85 -6.95
N GLY A 104 -4.58 -3.98 -7.62
CA GLY A 104 -5.20 -5.26 -7.26
C GLY A 104 -4.32 -6.13 -6.36
N ALA A 105 -4.95 -7.02 -5.59
CA ALA A 105 -4.25 -8.08 -4.85
C ALA A 105 -3.74 -9.17 -5.81
N SER A 106 -2.86 -10.06 -5.32
CA SER A 106 -2.44 -11.22 -6.11
C SER A 106 -3.64 -12.08 -6.55
N GLY A 107 -3.86 -12.16 -7.85
CA GLY A 107 -5.01 -12.81 -8.50
C GLY A 107 -6.11 -11.85 -8.96
N GLN A 108 -5.97 -10.55 -8.73
CA GLN A 108 -6.87 -9.48 -9.15
C GLN A 108 -6.08 -8.40 -9.88
N SER A 109 -6.50 -8.04 -11.09
CA SER A 109 -5.93 -6.89 -11.80
C SER A 109 -6.31 -5.56 -11.14
N GLY A 110 -5.40 -4.59 -11.20
CA GLY A 110 -5.72 -3.20 -10.88
C GLY A 110 -6.74 -2.58 -11.83
N ALA A 111 -7.16 -1.35 -11.54
CA ALA A 111 -8.13 -0.63 -12.36
C ALA A 111 -7.77 0.85 -12.47
N LEU A 112 -7.79 1.37 -13.70
CA LEU A 112 -7.75 2.81 -13.96
C LEU A 112 -9.18 3.37 -13.97
N LEU A 113 -9.37 4.39 -13.16
CA LEU A 113 -10.60 5.13 -12.96
C LEU A 113 -10.37 6.58 -13.41
N LEU A 114 -10.94 6.95 -14.54
CA LEU A 114 -10.82 8.30 -15.11
C LEU A 114 -11.83 9.24 -14.46
N GLN A 115 -11.38 10.36 -13.94
CA GLN A 115 -12.28 11.39 -13.44
C GLN A 115 -12.91 12.15 -14.62
N THR A 116 -14.17 12.55 -14.47
CA THR A 116 -14.89 13.39 -15.41
C THR A 116 -15.63 14.50 -14.64
N GLU A 117 -16.21 15.47 -15.35
CA GLU A 117 -17.05 16.50 -14.72
C GLU A 117 -18.26 15.89 -13.97
N ASP A 118 -18.75 14.73 -14.43
CA ASP A 118 -19.96 14.08 -13.92
C ASP A 118 -19.66 12.91 -12.95
N GLY A 119 -18.38 12.61 -12.67
CA GLY A 119 -18.01 11.53 -11.76
C GLY A 119 -16.72 10.83 -12.17
N VAL A 120 -16.75 9.50 -12.17
CA VAL A 120 -15.58 8.66 -12.46
C VAL A 120 -15.99 7.48 -13.33
N VAL A 121 -15.16 7.12 -14.29
CA VAL A 121 -15.39 6.03 -15.26
C VAL A 121 -14.23 5.04 -15.21
N LYS A 122 -14.54 3.76 -14.96
CA LYS A 122 -13.54 2.70 -15.07
C LYS A 122 -13.22 2.40 -16.53
N THR A 123 -11.93 2.39 -16.87
CA THR A 123 -11.46 1.95 -18.19
C THR A 123 -11.54 0.43 -18.36
N ILE A 124 -11.52 -0.03 -19.61
CA ILE A 124 -11.51 -1.45 -19.99
C ILE A 124 -10.31 -1.74 -20.90
N ASP A 125 -10.00 -3.02 -21.07
CA ASP A 125 -8.99 -3.52 -22.02
C ASP A 125 -7.57 -2.95 -21.79
N GLN A 126 -7.14 -2.91 -20.53
CA GLN A 126 -5.84 -2.39 -20.13
C GLN A 126 -4.78 -3.51 -19.99
N PRO A 127 -3.48 -3.20 -20.15
CA PRO A 127 -2.43 -4.22 -20.20
C PRO A 127 -2.22 -4.97 -18.88
N TRP A 128 -2.48 -4.34 -17.74
CA TRP A 128 -2.34 -4.96 -16.41
C TRP A 128 -3.33 -6.09 -16.13
N GLU A 129 -4.37 -6.25 -16.95
CA GLU A 129 -5.27 -7.43 -16.88
C GLU A 129 -4.49 -8.74 -17.06
N SER A 130 -3.40 -8.71 -17.84
CA SER A 130 -2.53 -9.88 -18.04
C SER A 130 -1.56 -10.11 -16.88
N ASP A 131 -1.42 -9.14 -15.99
CA ASP A 131 -0.48 -9.16 -14.86
C ASP A 131 -1.19 -9.39 -13.52
N ALA A 132 -2.48 -9.75 -13.54
CA ALA A 132 -3.32 -9.97 -12.35
C ALA A 132 -2.75 -10.95 -11.32
N VAL A 133 -1.77 -11.79 -11.68
CA VAL A 133 -1.10 -12.71 -10.76
C VAL A 133 -0.15 -11.98 -9.78
N CYS A 134 0.19 -10.73 -10.06
CA CYS A 134 1.07 -9.93 -9.23
C CYS A 134 0.24 -9.09 -8.25
N GLU A 135 0.78 -8.82 -7.05
CA GLU A 135 0.16 -7.85 -6.14
C GLU A 135 0.64 -6.44 -6.51
N ASP A 136 -0.30 -5.52 -6.70
CA ASP A 136 -0.03 -4.11 -6.94
C ASP A 136 0.02 -3.36 -5.59
N LEU A 137 1.19 -2.84 -5.23
CA LEU A 137 1.32 -1.92 -4.09
C LEU A 137 1.52 -0.48 -4.62
N GLY A 138 2.61 0.19 -4.26
CA GLY A 138 2.85 1.57 -4.71
C GLY A 138 2.74 1.73 -6.22
N SER A 139 2.15 2.83 -6.66
CA SER A 139 2.10 3.19 -8.08
C SER A 139 2.27 4.71 -8.23
N VAL A 140 2.83 5.12 -9.37
CA VAL A 140 3.02 6.53 -9.70
C VAL A 140 2.78 6.77 -11.18
N PHE A 141 2.11 7.88 -11.48
CA PHE A 141 2.01 8.43 -12.83
C PHE A 141 3.17 9.38 -13.07
N VAL A 142 3.96 9.14 -14.12
CA VAL A 142 5.19 9.88 -14.42
C VAL A 142 5.52 9.76 -15.90
N ASP A 143 5.98 10.85 -16.52
CA ASP A 143 6.47 10.86 -17.91
C ASP A 143 7.87 10.20 -17.96
N ILE A 144 7.94 8.95 -18.40
CA ILE A 144 9.18 8.14 -18.38
C ILE A 144 9.97 8.33 -19.68
N ASP A 145 9.29 8.49 -20.81
CA ASP A 145 9.94 8.58 -22.12
C ASP A 145 10.07 10.01 -22.68
N GLY A 146 9.51 11.00 -21.99
CA GLY A 146 9.62 12.43 -22.29
C GLY A 146 8.63 12.89 -23.35
N ASP A 147 7.54 12.16 -23.61
CA ASP A 147 6.55 12.50 -24.62
C ASP A 147 5.37 13.36 -24.11
N SER A 148 5.40 13.68 -22.81
CA SER A 148 4.40 14.47 -22.08
C SER A 148 3.08 13.77 -21.79
N ASP A 149 2.93 12.48 -22.06
CA ASP A 149 1.91 11.66 -21.43
C ASP A 149 2.44 10.99 -20.15
N LEU A 150 1.56 10.78 -19.18
CA LEU A 150 1.96 10.15 -17.91
C LEU A 150 1.88 8.64 -18.04
N ASP A 151 3.03 7.98 -18.05
CA ASP A 151 3.16 6.53 -17.90
C ASP A 151 2.79 6.08 -16.49
N LEU A 152 2.54 4.79 -16.32
CA LEU A 152 2.21 4.20 -15.02
C LEU A 152 3.30 3.22 -14.59
N TYR A 153 3.99 3.53 -13.50
CA TYR A 153 4.86 2.59 -12.80
C TYR A 153 4.09 1.93 -11.66
N VAL A 154 4.14 0.60 -11.56
CA VAL A 154 3.50 -0.20 -10.50
C VAL A 154 4.53 -1.09 -9.82
N VAL A 155 4.64 -0.92 -8.50
CA VAL A 155 5.51 -1.70 -7.63
C VAL A 155 4.84 -3.02 -7.27
N SER A 156 5.60 -4.11 -7.41
CA SER A 156 5.15 -5.46 -7.07
C SER A 156 5.36 -5.79 -5.60
N GLY A 157 4.27 -6.23 -4.96
CA GLY A 157 4.25 -6.63 -3.55
C GLY A 157 4.29 -8.12 -3.31
N GLY A 158 3.73 -8.54 -2.17
CA GLY A 158 3.52 -9.95 -1.86
C GLY A 158 4.61 -10.60 -1.03
N ASN A 159 4.22 -11.67 -0.36
CA ASN A 159 5.12 -12.58 0.36
C ASN A 159 4.91 -14.05 -0.04
N GLU A 160 4.04 -14.31 -1.02
CA GLU A 160 3.62 -15.63 -1.48
C GLU A 160 4.59 -16.19 -2.51
N ALA A 161 5.09 -15.33 -3.38
CA ALA A 161 6.01 -15.71 -4.43
C ALA A 161 7.42 -16.02 -3.89
N SER A 162 8.21 -16.75 -4.68
CA SER A 162 9.64 -16.91 -4.41
C SER A 162 10.39 -15.66 -4.86
N LEU A 163 11.55 -15.36 -4.24
CA LEU A 163 12.33 -14.15 -4.53
C LEU A 163 12.70 -13.98 -6.02
N ALA A 164 12.84 -15.08 -6.77
CA ALA A 164 13.17 -15.07 -8.20
C ALA A 164 11.94 -15.01 -9.12
N SER A 165 10.73 -14.93 -8.57
CA SER A 165 9.50 -14.91 -9.36
C SER A 165 9.32 -13.59 -10.09
N GLU A 166 8.90 -13.66 -11.35
CA GLU A 166 8.50 -12.50 -12.14
C GLU A 166 7.29 -11.76 -11.52
N ASN A 167 6.51 -12.42 -10.66
CA ASN A 167 5.38 -11.81 -9.96
C ASN A 167 5.81 -10.72 -8.96
N LEU A 168 7.08 -10.73 -8.55
CA LEU A 168 7.69 -9.72 -7.70
C LEU A 168 8.44 -8.65 -8.50
N MET A 169 8.44 -8.71 -9.84
CA MET A 169 9.09 -7.67 -10.64
C MET A 169 8.13 -6.51 -10.83
N ASP A 170 8.60 -5.30 -10.57
CA ASP A 170 7.85 -4.07 -10.87
C ASP A 170 7.49 -4.00 -12.36
N ARG A 171 6.44 -3.24 -12.67
CA ARG A 171 5.87 -3.13 -14.01
C ARG A 171 5.77 -1.66 -14.41
N ILE A 172 6.04 -1.39 -15.68
CA ILE A 172 5.72 -0.11 -16.31
C ILE A 172 4.70 -0.37 -17.40
N TYR A 173 3.71 0.51 -17.47
CA TYR A 173 2.76 0.60 -18.55
C TYR A 173 2.97 1.95 -19.22
N GLU A 174 3.40 1.91 -20.47
CA GLU A 174 3.58 3.09 -21.29
C GLU A 174 2.21 3.63 -21.70
N ASN A 175 1.95 4.91 -21.44
CA ASN A 175 0.75 5.55 -21.96
C ASN A 175 0.93 5.77 -23.47
N LYS A 176 -0.19 5.73 -24.19
CA LYS A 176 -0.27 5.92 -25.64
C LYS A 176 -1.27 7.04 -25.97
N GLY A 177 -1.48 7.92 -24.99
CA GLY A 177 -2.49 8.96 -24.95
C GLY A 177 -3.91 8.49 -24.60
N ASN A 178 -4.70 9.45 -24.09
CA ASN A 178 -6.12 9.30 -23.73
C ASN A 178 -6.39 8.13 -22.74
N GLY A 179 -5.49 7.91 -21.78
CA GLY A 179 -5.64 6.86 -20.76
C GLY A 179 -5.56 5.43 -21.29
N LYS A 180 -4.92 5.21 -22.45
CA LYS A 180 -4.71 3.88 -23.03
C LYS A 180 -3.26 3.48 -22.90
N PHE A 181 -3.02 2.34 -22.26
CA PHE A 181 -1.68 1.91 -21.95
C PHE A 181 -1.25 0.68 -22.75
N SER A 182 0.06 0.50 -22.88
CA SER A 182 0.68 -0.75 -23.34
C SER A 182 1.78 -1.17 -22.38
N LYS A 183 2.10 -2.46 -22.32
CA LYS A 183 3.17 -2.93 -21.43
C LYS A 183 4.54 -2.46 -21.94
N TYR A 184 5.34 -1.88 -21.05
CA TYR A 184 6.73 -1.54 -21.31
C TYR A 184 7.55 -2.80 -21.64
N ASN A 185 8.38 -2.73 -22.67
CA ASN A 185 9.15 -3.87 -23.17
C ASN A 185 10.64 -3.84 -22.77
N GLY A 186 11.08 -2.82 -22.02
CA GLY A 186 12.44 -2.76 -21.51
C GLY A 186 12.65 -3.64 -20.29
N VAL A 187 13.86 -3.59 -19.74
CA VAL A 187 14.26 -4.43 -18.59
C VAL A 187 14.33 -3.56 -17.35
N LEU A 188 13.57 -3.95 -16.33
CA LEU A 188 13.71 -3.42 -14.98
C LEU A 188 14.56 -4.37 -14.14
N PRO A 189 15.42 -3.85 -13.24
CA PRO A 189 16.09 -4.70 -12.27
C PRO A 189 15.06 -5.35 -11.34
N ASN A 190 15.33 -6.58 -10.91
CA ASN A 190 14.49 -7.25 -9.93
C ASN A 190 14.67 -6.57 -8.56
N SER A 191 13.65 -5.81 -8.14
CA SER A 191 13.55 -5.12 -6.85
C SER A 191 13.03 -6.01 -5.71
N GLY A 192 12.55 -7.23 -6.03
CA GLY A 192 11.92 -8.14 -5.07
C GLY A 192 10.54 -7.63 -4.64
N SER A 193 10.11 -7.94 -3.42
CA SER A 193 8.84 -7.44 -2.89
C SER A 193 8.99 -6.01 -2.38
N GLY A 194 8.59 -5.05 -3.22
CA GLY A 194 8.58 -3.62 -2.94
C GLY A 194 7.27 -3.15 -2.29
N GLN A 195 7.12 -1.83 -2.08
CA GLN A 195 5.87 -1.20 -1.66
C GLN A 195 5.74 0.25 -2.09
N VAL A 196 6.85 0.98 -2.17
CA VAL A 196 6.85 2.42 -2.43
C VAL A 196 7.78 2.69 -3.61
N ILE A 197 7.42 3.71 -4.39
CA ILE A 197 8.24 4.29 -5.45
C ILE A 197 8.22 5.81 -5.27
N VAL A 198 9.35 6.46 -5.54
CA VAL A 198 9.46 7.91 -5.61
C VAL A 198 10.08 8.26 -6.97
N ALA A 199 9.42 9.11 -7.74
CA ALA A 199 9.93 9.64 -9.00
C ALA A 199 10.42 11.08 -8.82
N GLU A 200 11.65 11.37 -9.24
CA GLU A 200 12.29 12.69 -9.14
C GLU A 200 13.47 12.78 -10.11
N ASP A 201 13.67 13.92 -10.78
CA ASP A 201 14.87 14.21 -11.58
C ASP A 201 16.04 14.58 -10.65
N TYR A 202 16.75 13.57 -10.11
CA TYR A 202 17.77 13.81 -9.09
C TYR A 202 19.08 14.33 -9.68
N ASP A 203 19.38 13.97 -10.93
CA ASP A 203 20.62 14.37 -11.62
C ASP A 203 20.49 15.66 -12.44
N GLN A 204 19.27 16.22 -12.53
CA GLN A 204 18.91 17.46 -13.20
C GLN A 204 19.17 17.40 -14.72
N ASP A 205 19.00 16.23 -15.33
CA ASP A 205 19.12 16.06 -16.78
C ASP A 205 17.79 16.15 -17.54
N GLY A 206 16.69 16.24 -16.80
CA GLY A 206 15.33 16.40 -17.33
C GLY A 206 14.56 15.09 -17.49
N ASP A 207 15.18 13.93 -17.28
CA ASP A 207 14.49 12.65 -17.23
C ASP A 207 14.09 12.33 -15.77
N MET A 208 12.87 11.85 -15.53
CA MET A 208 12.45 11.45 -14.17
C MET A 208 13.11 10.13 -13.76
N ASP A 209 13.94 10.15 -12.72
CA ASP A 209 14.56 8.98 -12.13
C ASP A 209 13.68 8.34 -11.05
N LEU A 210 14.03 7.12 -10.62
CA LEU A 210 13.23 6.35 -9.67
C LEU A 210 14.05 5.93 -8.43
N PHE A 211 13.50 6.18 -7.24
CA PHE A 211 13.97 5.60 -5.98
C PHE A 211 12.99 4.55 -5.47
N LEU A 212 13.50 3.32 -5.31
CA LEU A 212 12.78 2.14 -4.86
C LEU A 212 13.30 1.75 -3.46
N PRO A 213 12.68 2.22 -2.37
CA PRO A 213 13.06 1.79 -1.03
C PRO A 213 12.79 0.28 -0.83
N GLY A 214 13.78 -0.41 -0.28
CA GLY A 214 13.66 -1.82 0.07
C GLY A 214 12.62 -2.04 1.17
N ARG A 215 11.71 -2.99 0.94
CA ARG A 215 10.63 -3.31 1.89
C ARG A 215 10.86 -4.63 2.63
N GLN A 216 11.00 -5.74 1.91
CA GLN A 216 11.27 -7.05 2.50
C GLN A 216 11.98 -8.02 1.55
N VAL A 217 12.49 -9.12 2.09
CA VAL A 217 12.98 -10.28 1.33
C VAL A 217 12.06 -11.46 1.60
N PRO A 218 11.14 -11.83 0.68
CA PRO A 218 10.13 -12.85 0.94
C PRO A 218 10.69 -14.18 1.44
N GLY A 219 10.13 -14.72 2.52
CA GLY A 219 10.58 -15.97 3.14
C GLY A 219 11.91 -15.89 3.90
N ASN A 220 12.47 -14.69 4.11
CA ASN A 220 13.79 -14.49 4.71
C ASN A 220 13.79 -13.45 5.85
N TYR A 221 12.67 -13.16 6.49
CA TYR A 221 12.63 -12.29 7.67
C TYR A 221 13.62 -12.79 8.74
N PRO A 222 14.48 -11.92 9.34
CA PRO A 222 14.50 -10.45 9.24
C PRO A 222 15.60 -9.88 8.30
N MET A 223 15.95 -10.57 7.21
CA MET A 223 17.00 -10.12 6.29
C MET A 223 16.72 -8.70 5.77
N PRO A 224 17.70 -7.77 5.83
CA PRO A 224 17.50 -6.41 5.35
C PRO A 224 17.30 -6.40 3.82
N PRO A 225 16.24 -5.76 3.31
CA PRO A 225 16.07 -5.55 1.88
C PRO A 225 17.06 -4.51 1.36
N LYS A 226 17.26 -4.50 0.04
CA LYS A 226 18.04 -3.46 -0.63
C LYS A 226 17.10 -2.39 -1.18
N SER A 227 17.50 -1.13 -1.05
CA SER A 227 16.90 -0.03 -1.81
C SER A 227 17.68 0.17 -3.10
N SER A 228 17.01 0.68 -4.14
CA SER A 228 17.61 0.94 -5.44
C SER A 228 17.34 2.37 -5.92
N ILE A 229 18.31 2.95 -6.63
CA ILE A 229 18.15 4.19 -7.41
C ILE A 229 18.33 3.82 -8.87
N LEU A 230 17.29 4.01 -9.67
CA LEU A 230 17.29 3.76 -11.10
C LEU A 230 17.36 5.10 -11.83
N GLN A 231 18.47 5.31 -12.53
CA GLN A 231 18.64 6.46 -13.38
C GLN A 231 17.90 6.23 -14.70
N ASN A 232 17.02 7.16 -15.07
CA ASN A 232 16.35 7.16 -16.36
C ASN A 232 17.29 7.77 -17.41
N LYS A 233 17.29 7.17 -18.60
CA LYS A 233 17.98 7.63 -19.79
C LYS A 233 17.02 7.49 -20.95
N LYS A 234 16.08 8.44 -21.06
CA LYS A 234 15.04 8.50 -22.10
C LYS A 234 14.24 7.21 -22.22
N GLY A 235 13.63 6.80 -21.11
CA GLY A 235 12.81 5.59 -21.01
C GLY A 235 13.60 4.29 -20.83
N THR A 236 14.92 4.36 -20.61
CA THR A 236 15.75 3.19 -20.25
C THR A 236 16.34 3.37 -18.86
N PHE A 237 16.07 2.43 -17.96
CA PHE A 237 16.55 2.51 -16.57
C PHE A 237 17.88 1.80 -16.36
N ILE A 238 18.77 2.44 -15.61
CA ILE A 238 20.07 1.92 -15.18
C ILE A 238 20.15 1.97 -13.66
N ASP A 239 20.41 0.83 -13.01
CA ASP A 239 20.69 0.81 -11.57
C ASP A 239 22.02 1.52 -11.27
N VAL A 240 21.94 2.66 -10.59
CA VAL A 240 23.08 3.48 -10.17
C VAL A 240 23.28 3.49 -8.65
N THR A 241 22.59 2.61 -7.92
CA THR A 241 22.56 2.58 -6.46
C THR A 241 23.96 2.60 -5.86
N SER A 242 24.86 1.74 -6.34
CA SER A 242 26.24 1.65 -5.83
C SER A 242 27.10 2.90 -6.08
N LYS A 243 26.71 3.76 -7.03
CA LYS A 243 27.40 5.02 -7.34
C LYS A 243 26.89 6.17 -6.48
N VAL A 244 25.58 6.20 -6.23
CA VAL A 244 24.91 7.29 -5.50
C VAL A 244 24.90 7.04 -3.98
N CYS A 245 24.82 5.78 -3.56
CA CYS A 245 24.83 5.33 -2.16
C CYS A 245 25.86 4.20 -1.96
N PRO A 246 27.17 4.52 -1.91
CA PRO A 246 28.26 3.54 -1.76
C PRO A 246 28.40 2.94 -0.35
#